data_AF-A0A2E0ALM7-F1
#
_entry.id   AF-A0A2E0ALM7-F1
#
_cell.length_a   1.000
_cell.length_b   1.000
_cell.length_c   1.000
_cell.angle_alpha   90.00
_cell.angle_beta   90.00
_cell.angle_gamma   90.00
#
_symmetry.space_group_name_H-M   'P 1'
#
loop_
_entity.id
_entity.type
_entity.pdbx_description
1 polymer ?
#
loop_
_entity_poly.entity_id
_entity_poly.type
_entity_poly.pdbx_seq_one_letter_code
_entity_poly.pdbx_strand_id
1 'polypeptide(L)'
;MTLSEVLVAALILGISSQASLQGWSRSLQSERQGLSLQDNLHRLDRRVLATQRVLAMAPPTELLQLDGSCRFAFEQLKHTLAAALPAETSLQQSWQRDGQGHGVWLQLSIPADHGTDALQRRLLFTPAGLGLCAEKL
;
A
#
# COMPACT_ATOMS: atom_id res chain seq x y z
N MET A 1 29.67 4.87 55.76
CA MET A 1 28.41 4.95 55.00
C MET A 1 27.32 5.45 55.91
N THR A 2 26.76 6.61 55.59
CA THR A 2 25.63 7.18 56.35
C THR A 2 24.30 6.78 55.71
N LEU A 3 23.23 6.75 56.51
CA LEU A 3 21.88 6.41 56.04
C LEU A 3 21.43 7.34 54.89
N SER A 4 21.85 8.61 54.91
CA SER A 4 21.62 9.58 53.83
C SER A 4 22.31 9.22 52.51
N GLU A 5 23.53 8.68 52.55
CA GLU A 5 24.23 8.24 51.32
C GLU A 5 23.49 7.08 50.63
N VAL A 6 22.98 6.12 51.41
CA VAL A 6 22.22 4.98 50.88
C VAL A 6 20.89 5.43 50.27
N LEU A 7 20.19 6.37 50.92
CA LEU A 7 18.94 6.92 50.39
C LEU A 7 19.13 7.66 49.07
N VAL A 8 20.19 8.47 48.96
CA VAL A 8 20.51 9.17 47.71
C VAL A 8 20.88 8.18 46.61
N ALA A 9 21.70 7.17 46.90
CA ALA A 9 22.05 6.14 45.93
C ALA A 9 20.81 5.36 45.45
N ALA A 10 19.91 4.96 46.36
CA ALA A 10 18.67 4.27 46.03
C ALA A 10 17.71 5.15 45.19
N LEU A 11 17.61 6.44 45.49
CA LEU A 11 16.81 7.39 44.71
C LEU A 11 17.33 7.54 43.28
N ILE A 12 18.65 7.73 43.13
CA ILE A 12 19.29 7.83 41.81
C ILE A 12 19.06 6.53 41.01
N LEU A 13 19.30 5.38 41.63
CA LEU A 13 19.05 4.07 41.01
C LEU A 13 17.57 3.88 40.61
N GLY A 14 16.64 4.31 41.46
CA GLY A 14 15.22 4.29 41.18
C GLY A 14 14.84 5.14 39.96
N ILE A 15 15.35 6.36 39.87
CA ILE A 15 15.07 7.26 38.75
C ILE A 15 15.75 6.75 37.46
N SER A 16 17.00 6.32 37.53
CA SER A 16 17.74 5.80 36.37
C SER A 16 17.13 4.53 35.81
N SER A 17 16.64 3.62 36.66
CA SER A 17 15.96 2.40 36.21
C SER A 17 14.62 2.71 35.54
N GLN A 18 13.82 3.63 36.11
CA GLN A 18 12.58 4.08 35.49
C GLN A 18 12.81 4.76 34.14
N ALA A 19 13.79 5.66 34.05
CA ALA A 19 14.15 6.31 32.79
C ALA A 19 14.61 5.31 31.72
N SER A 20 15.39 4.31 32.11
CA SER A 20 15.85 3.24 31.21
C SER A 20 14.68 2.41 30.69
N LEU A 21 13.77 1.99 31.57
CA LEU A 21 12.57 1.22 31.18
C LEU A 21 11.66 2.02 30.24
N GLN A 22 11.46 3.31 30.50
CA GLN A 22 10.69 4.19 29.62
C GLN A 22 11.35 4.40 28.26
N GLY A 23 12.68 4.51 28.22
CA GLY A 23 13.44 4.56 26.97
C GLY A 23 13.24 3.30 26.13
N TRP A 24 13.39 2.13 26.76
CA TRP A 24 13.24 0.84 26.09
C TRP A 24 11.83 0.60 25.58
N SER A 25 10.81 0.96 26.37
CA SER A 25 9.41 0.79 25.94
C SER A 25 9.06 1.67 24.75
N ARG A 26 9.57 2.91 24.69
CA ARG A 26 9.42 3.79 23.54
C ARG A 26 10.12 3.25 22.30
N SER A 27 11.34 2.72 22.44
CA SER A 27 12.05 2.10 21.32
C SER A 27 11.28 0.90 20.75
N LEU A 28 10.81 -0.01 21.62
CA LEU A 28 10.01 -1.16 21.18
C LEU A 28 8.69 -0.74 20.51
N GLN A 29 8.06 0.33 21.00
CA GLN A 29 6.85 0.87 20.38
C GLN A 29 7.15 1.43 18.98
N SER A 30 8.25 2.16 18.81
CA SER A 30 8.66 2.70 17.51
C SER A 30 8.99 1.61 16.50
N GLU A 31 9.63 0.52 16.94
CA GLU A 31 9.94 -0.63 16.11
C GLU A 31 8.66 -1.32 15.61
N ARG A 32 7.70 -1.55 16.50
CA ARG A 32 6.40 -2.13 16.13
C ARG A 32 5.63 -1.27 15.12
N GLN A 33 5.66 0.05 15.29
CA GLN A 33 5.07 0.98 14.33
C GLN A 33 5.77 0.90 12.97
N GLY A 34 7.11 0.83 12.95
CA GLY A 34 7.89 0.67 11.73
C GLY A 34 7.59 -0.64 10.99
N LEU A 35 7.52 -1.76 11.71
CA LEU A 35 7.15 -3.06 11.13
C LEU A 35 5.72 -3.03 10.56
N SER A 36 4.77 -2.46 11.28
CA SER A 36 3.38 -2.34 10.81
C SER A 36 3.28 -1.49 9.54
N LEU A 37 4.01 -0.37 9.48
CA LEU A 37 4.10 0.49 8.30
C LEU A 37 4.67 -0.27 7.10
N GLN A 38 5.76 -1.00 7.30
CA GLN A 38 6.41 -1.78 6.25
C GLN A 38 5.51 -2.90 5.72
N ASP A 39 4.81 -3.61 6.60
CA ASP A 39 3.83 -4.62 6.22
C ASP A 39 2.70 -4.03 5.37
N ASN A 40 2.21 -2.85 5.74
CA ASN A 40 1.16 -2.16 4.98
C ASN A 40 1.63 -1.72 3.60
N LEU A 41 2.86 -1.19 3.49
CA LEU A 41 3.47 -0.85 2.19
C LEU A 41 3.63 -2.10 1.31
N HIS A 42 4.11 -3.21 1.88
CA HIS A 42 4.24 -4.47 1.15
C HIS A 42 2.89 -5.01 0.66
N ARG A 43 1.81 -4.82 1.42
CA ARG A 43 0.45 -5.19 0.97
C ARG A 43 0.01 -4.36 -0.23
N LEU A 44 0.20 -3.04 -0.20
CA LEU A 44 -0.09 -2.16 -1.34
C LEU A 44 0.69 -2.61 -2.58
N ASP A 45 1.99 -2.89 -2.43
CA ASP A 45 2.85 -3.32 -3.54
C ASP A 45 2.44 -4.66 -4.13
N ARG A 46 2.12 -5.65 -3.27
CA ARG A 46 1.59 -6.94 -3.72
C ARG A 46 0.31 -6.76 -4.53
N ARG A 47 -0.59 -5.88 -4.11
CA ARG A 47 -1.84 -5.62 -4.82
C ARG A 47 -1.60 -4.96 -6.18
N VAL A 48 -0.66 -4.02 -6.27
CA VAL A 48 -0.25 -3.39 -7.54
C VAL A 48 0.33 -4.44 -8.49
N LEU A 49 1.28 -5.24 -8.02
CA LEU A 49 1.94 -6.27 -8.84
C LEU A 49 0.95 -7.34 -9.31
N ALA A 50 0.03 -7.76 -8.45
CA ALA A 50 -1.03 -8.71 -8.80
C ALA A 50 -1.94 -8.13 -9.90
N THR A 51 -2.31 -6.85 -9.76
CA THR A 51 -3.09 -6.12 -10.78
C THR A 51 -2.36 -6.04 -12.10
N GLN A 52 -1.09 -5.62 -12.09
CA GLN A 52 -0.28 -5.53 -13.30
C GLN A 52 -0.16 -6.89 -13.99
N ARG A 53 0.07 -7.96 -13.21
CA ARG A 53 0.18 -9.32 -13.76
C ARG A 53 -1.12 -9.77 -14.41
N VAL A 54 -2.27 -9.54 -13.76
CA VAL A 54 -3.58 -9.89 -14.34
C VAL A 54 -3.80 -9.14 -15.65
N LEU A 55 -3.55 -7.83 -15.67
CA LEU A 55 -3.73 -7.02 -16.89
C LEU A 55 -2.76 -7.40 -18.02
N ALA A 56 -1.54 -7.81 -17.69
CA ALA A 56 -0.55 -8.25 -18.68
C ALA A 56 -0.84 -9.64 -19.25
N MET A 57 -1.52 -10.52 -18.49
CA MET A 57 -1.85 -11.88 -18.95
C MET A 57 -3.22 -11.97 -19.62
N ALA A 58 -4.11 -11.00 -19.38
CA ALA A 58 -5.44 -11.00 -19.98
C ALA A 58 -5.36 -10.71 -21.49
N PRO A 59 -6.18 -11.39 -22.30
CA PRO A 59 -6.14 -11.21 -23.75
C PRO A 59 -6.62 -9.80 -24.13
N PRO A 60 -6.02 -9.16 -25.16
CA PRO A 60 -6.41 -7.81 -25.58
C PRO A 60 -7.90 -7.66 -25.91
N THR A 61 -8.54 -8.73 -26.42
CA THR A 61 -9.97 -8.76 -26.74
C THR A 61 -10.89 -8.63 -25.52
N GLU A 62 -10.40 -8.91 -24.32
CA GLU A 62 -11.16 -8.77 -23.07
C GLU A 62 -10.91 -7.42 -22.38
N LEU A 63 -9.81 -6.74 -22.72
CA LEU A 63 -9.40 -5.50 -22.07
C LEU A 63 -9.66 -4.25 -22.93
N LEU A 64 -9.58 -4.38 -24.25
CA LEU A 64 -9.64 -3.27 -25.19
C LEU A 64 -11.03 -3.09 -25.81
N GLN A 65 -11.29 -1.88 -26.28
CA GLN A 65 -12.47 -1.61 -27.11
C GLN A 65 -12.35 -2.36 -28.45
N LEU A 66 -13.46 -2.96 -28.91
CA LEU A 66 -13.52 -3.71 -30.16
C LEU A 66 -13.63 -2.82 -31.41
N ASP A 67 -13.62 -1.50 -31.25
CA ASP A 67 -13.67 -0.52 -32.34
C ASP A 67 -12.30 -0.28 -33.01
N GLY A 68 -11.28 -1.04 -32.61
CA GLY A 68 -9.91 -0.90 -33.10
C GLY A 68 -9.16 0.29 -32.48
N SER A 69 -9.77 1.03 -31.55
CA SER A 69 -9.06 2.03 -30.76
C SER A 69 -8.24 1.31 -29.68
N CYS A 70 -6.96 1.69 -29.53
CA CYS A 70 -6.15 1.13 -28.44
C CYS A 70 -6.48 1.81 -27.10
N ARG A 71 -7.68 1.53 -26.60
CA ARG A 71 -8.24 2.08 -25.37
C ARG A 71 -8.86 0.97 -24.56
N PHE A 72 -8.80 1.08 -23.23
CA PHE A 72 -9.46 0.11 -22.37
C PHE A 72 -10.97 0.23 -22.47
N ALA A 73 -11.64 -0.92 -22.61
CA ALA A 73 -13.05 -1.05 -22.33
C ALA A 73 -13.23 -1.11 -20.80
N PHE A 74 -13.41 0.06 -20.17
CA PHE A 74 -13.34 0.21 -18.71
C PHE A 74 -14.22 -0.78 -17.91
N GLU A 75 -15.45 -1.06 -18.34
CA GLU A 75 -16.31 -2.02 -17.64
C GLU A 75 -15.84 -3.47 -17.80
N GLN A 76 -15.28 -3.83 -18.97
CA GLN A 76 -14.71 -5.15 -19.20
C GLN A 76 -13.44 -5.33 -18.37
N LEU A 77 -12.56 -4.32 -18.36
CA LEU A 77 -11.39 -4.28 -17.49
C LEU A 77 -11.76 -4.47 -16.01
N LYS A 78 -12.79 -3.78 -15.52
CA LYS A 78 -13.27 -3.94 -14.14
C LYS A 78 -13.79 -5.36 -13.89
N HIS A 79 -14.50 -5.95 -14.84
CA HIS A 79 -14.99 -7.32 -14.74
C HIS A 79 -13.84 -8.34 -14.68
N THR A 80 -12.87 -8.24 -15.59
CA THR A 80 -11.67 -9.10 -15.60
C THR A 80 -10.90 -9.01 -14.29
N LEU A 81 -10.72 -7.79 -13.77
CA LEU A 81 -10.07 -7.57 -12.49
C LEU A 81 -10.88 -8.12 -11.31
N ALA A 82 -12.20 -7.95 -11.29
CA ALA A 82 -13.05 -8.48 -10.23
C ALA A 82 -13.05 -10.02 -10.19
N ALA A 83 -12.97 -10.66 -11.36
CA ALA A 83 -12.88 -12.11 -11.48
C ALA A 83 -11.53 -12.67 -11.01
N ALA A 84 -10.43 -11.98 -11.30
CA ALA A 84 -9.08 -12.45 -11.00
C ALA A 84 -8.54 -12.00 -9.63
N LEU A 85 -9.01 -10.86 -9.11
CA LEU A 85 -8.52 -10.23 -7.89
C LEU A 85 -9.69 -9.91 -6.96
N PRO A 86 -10.06 -10.85 -6.06
CA PRO A 86 -11.14 -10.61 -5.11
C PRO A 86 -10.87 -9.36 -4.27
N ALA A 87 -11.95 -8.74 -3.79
CA ALA A 87 -11.87 -7.57 -2.95
C ALA A 87 -11.17 -7.90 -1.62
N GLU A 88 -10.26 -7.04 -1.20
CA GLU A 88 -9.57 -7.14 0.08
C GLU A 88 -10.19 -6.14 1.06
N THR A 89 -10.74 -6.61 2.17
CA THR A 89 -11.47 -5.76 3.14
C THR A 89 -10.60 -4.71 3.82
N SER A 90 -9.30 -4.98 3.94
CA SER A 90 -8.33 -4.06 4.57
C SER A 90 -7.82 -2.96 3.65
N LEU A 91 -8.19 -3.00 2.37
CA LEU A 91 -7.66 -2.10 1.34
C LEU A 91 -8.80 -1.46 0.56
N GLN A 92 -8.81 -0.14 0.50
CA GLN A 92 -9.73 0.60 -0.34
C GLN A 92 -9.16 0.70 -1.75
N GLN A 93 -9.92 0.24 -2.74
CA GLN A 93 -9.52 0.24 -4.14
C GLN A 93 -10.51 1.08 -4.96
N SER A 94 -9.99 2.03 -5.73
CA SER A 94 -10.77 2.87 -6.63
C SER A 94 -10.16 2.87 -8.02
N TRP A 95 -11.05 2.82 -9.03
CA TRP A 95 -10.70 2.84 -10.44
C TRP A 95 -11.34 4.06 -11.10
N GLN A 96 -10.53 4.83 -11.82
CA GLN A 96 -11.00 6.03 -12.52
C GLN A 96 -10.43 6.03 -13.93
N ARG A 97 -11.24 6.43 -14.92
CA ARG A 97 -10.70 6.66 -16.26
C ARG A 97 -9.77 7.88 -16.21
N ASP A 98 -8.69 7.81 -16.96
CA ASP A 98 -7.92 9.01 -17.23
C ASP A 98 -8.78 10.04 -17.99
N GLY A 99 -8.53 11.33 -17.78
CA GLY A 99 -9.32 12.41 -18.38
C GLY A 99 -9.28 12.41 -19.91
N GLN A 100 -8.20 11.90 -20.51
CA GLN A 100 -8.07 11.73 -21.95
C GLN A 100 -8.54 10.32 -22.42
N GLY A 101 -8.83 9.43 -21.47
CA GLY A 101 -9.25 8.06 -21.72
C GLY A 101 -8.21 7.20 -22.43
N HIS A 102 -6.93 7.52 -22.28
CA HIS A 102 -5.80 6.71 -22.74
C HIS A 102 -5.42 5.61 -21.74
N GLY A 103 -6.01 5.64 -20.56
CA GLY A 103 -5.70 4.70 -19.49
C GLY A 103 -6.71 4.74 -18.36
N VAL A 104 -6.37 4.00 -17.31
CA VAL A 104 -7.14 3.89 -16.08
C VAL A 104 -6.21 4.08 -14.88
N TRP A 105 -6.63 4.97 -13.99
CA TRP A 105 -6.01 5.17 -12.70
C TRP A 105 -6.49 4.12 -11.72
N LEU A 106 -5.55 3.40 -11.12
CA LEU A 106 -5.74 2.63 -9.90
C LEU A 106 -5.32 3.49 -8.72
N GLN A 107 -6.20 3.62 -7.74
CA GLN A 107 -5.88 4.17 -6.44
C GLN A 107 -6.14 3.11 -5.36
N LEU A 108 -5.11 2.82 -4.58
CA LEU A 108 -5.14 1.93 -3.42
C LEU A 108 -4.88 2.77 -2.18
N SER A 109 -5.65 2.56 -1.12
CA SER A 109 -5.40 3.19 0.18
C SER A 109 -5.65 2.25 1.34
N ILE A 110 -4.80 2.37 2.36
CA ILE A 110 -5.03 1.81 3.69
C ILE A 110 -5.36 3.00 4.59
N PRO A 111 -6.56 3.03 5.18
CA PRO A 111 -6.96 4.13 6.04
C PRO A 111 -6.01 4.26 7.23
N ALA A 112 -5.84 5.49 7.71
CA ALA A 112 -5.08 5.78 8.90
C ALA A 112 -5.63 4.97 10.09
N ASP A 113 -4.72 4.42 10.89
CA ASP A 113 -5.01 3.88 12.22
C ASP A 113 -4.23 4.66 13.27
N HIS A 114 -4.74 4.73 14.49
CA HIS A 114 -4.28 5.54 15.62
C HIS A 114 -2.78 5.92 15.59
N GLY A 115 -2.50 7.16 15.16
CA GLY A 115 -1.15 7.73 15.16
C GLY A 115 -0.31 7.46 13.90
N THR A 116 -0.89 6.88 12.85
CA THR A 116 -0.25 6.68 11.54
C THR A 116 -1.00 7.41 10.44
N ASP A 117 -0.26 7.94 9.46
CA ASP A 117 -0.87 8.57 8.29
C ASP A 117 -1.49 7.51 7.37
N ALA A 118 -2.55 7.91 6.65
CA ALA A 118 -3.14 7.05 5.64
C ALA A 118 -2.13 6.78 4.52
N LEU A 119 -1.97 5.52 4.15
CA LEU A 119 -1.09 5.13 3.05
C LEU A 119 -1.87 5.09 1.76
N GLN A 120 -1.31 5.69 0.72
CA GLN A 120 -1.91 5.71 -0.59
C GLN A 120 -0.89 5.38 -1.67
N ARG A 121 -1.33 4.57 -2.64
CA ARG A 121 -0.56 4.30 -3.85
C ARG A 121 -1.46 4.48 -5.07
N ARG A 122 -0.96 5.24 -6.06
CA ARG A 122 -1.70 5.55 -7.29
C ARG A 122 -0.84 5.22 -8.50
N LEU A 123 -1.41 4.49 -9.46
CA LEU A 123 -0.74 4.13 -10.72
C LEU A 123 -1.67 4.32 -11.90
N LEU A 124 -1.10 4.74 -13.02
CA LEU A 124 -1.79 4.78 -14.31
C LEU A 124 -1.42 3.52 -15.09
N PHE A 125 -2.42 2.78 -15.52
CA PHE A 125 -2.28 1.74 -16.52
C PHE A 125 -2.75 2.27 -17.86
N THR A 126 -1.98 2.02 -18.91
CA THR A 126 -2.38 2.32 -20.30
C THR A 126 -2.28 1.05 -21.14
N PRO A 127 -3.12 0.88 -22.17
CA PRO A 127 -3.01 -0.25 -23.08
C PRO A 127 -1.63 -0.38 -23.72
N ALA A 128 -1.05 0.76 -24.14
CA ALA A 128 0.28 0.83 -24.73
C ALA A 128 1.38 0.43 -23.74
N GLY A 129 1.29 0.90 -22.48
CA GLY A 129 2.25 0.54 -21.42
C GLY A 129 2.19 -0.93 -21.01
N LEU A 130 1.11 -1.64 -21.35
CA LEU A 130 0.97 -3.08 -21.17
C LEU A 130 1.31 -3.88 -22.44
N GLY A 131 1.69 -3.23 -23.54
CA GLY A 131 1.98 -3.91 -24.81
C GLY A 131 0.74 -4.52 -25.48
N LEU A 132 -0.47 -4.06 -25.13
CA LEU A 132 -1.73 -4.59 -25.67
C LEU A 132 -2.12 -3.98 -27.02
N CYS A 133 -1.53 -2.83 -27.36
CA CYS A 133 -1.72 -2.22 -28.68
C CYS A 133 -0.91 -3.00 -29.71
N ALA A 134 -1.54 -3.43 -30.80
CA ALA A 134 -0.78 -3.85 -31.97
C ALA A 134 0.08 -2.68 -32.46
N GLU A 135 1.36 -2.93 -32.71
CA GLU A 135 2.16 -2.02 -33.52
C GLU A 135 1.48 -1.96 -34.90
N LYS A 136 0.88 -0.81 -35.23
CA LYS A 136 0.73 -0.46 -36.65
C LYS A 136 2.14 -0.15 -37.16
N LEU A 137 2.87 -1.20 -37.55
CA LEU A 137 3.98 -1.12 -38.50
C LEU A 137 3.41 -0.89 -39.91
#